data_AF-A0A4R5LW64-F1
#
_entry.id   AF-A0A4R5LW64-F1
#
_cell.length_a   1.000
_cell.length_b   1.000
_cell.length_c   1.000
_cell.angle_alpha   90.00
_cell.angle_beta   90.00
_cell.angle_gamma   90.00
#
_symmetry.space_group_name_H-M   'P 1'
#
loop_
_entity.id
_entity.type
_entity.pdbx_description
1 polymer ?
#
loop_
_entity_poly.entity_id
_entity_poly.type
_entity_poly.pdbx_seq_one_letter_code
_entity_poly.pdbx_strand_id
1 'polypeptide(L)'
;MLNNFAKFLLVSTSLSPLLGAVAVNKFARGESLVQWGSWLAVAMLLIFLCWAVLIYAAKNAQQHAFLIKEFERDDKEVLAFLIAYLLPFLSTDKMGFAGDWLTGTYVLVIIFLVIAHAGALHFNPVMGLLGYHFYSVKNDDGVSHLLISKAELRRPGHEIKTVKLANHIYLNTEGKDAR
;
A
#
# COMPACT_ATOMS: atom_id res chain seq x y z
N MET A 1 -4.25 5.67 -17.57
CA MET A 1 -3.55 4.59 -16.84
C MET A 1 -2.30 5.17 -16.23
N LEU A 2 -1.92 4.75 -15.03
CA LEU A 2 -0.69 5.21 -14.39
C LEU A 2 0.52 4.65 -15.17
N ASN A 3 1.55 5.47 -15.38
CA ASN A 3 2.79 5.01 -15.98
C ASN A 3 3.49 4.02 -15.02
N ASN A 4 4.34 3.12 -15.56
CA ASN A 4 5.12 2.15 -14.78
C ASN A 4 5.88 2.80 -13.62
N PHE A 5 6.34 4.05 -13.80
CA PHE A 5 6.99 4.83 -12.76
C PHE A 5 6.10 5.06 -11.53
N ALA A 6 4.85 5.48 -11.71
CA ALA A 6 3.99 5.76 -10.57
C ALA A 6 3.40 4.47 -9.97
N LYS A 7 3.32 3.35 -10.72
CA LYS A 7 3.10 2.02 -10.13
C LYS A 7 4.27 1.63 -9.22
N PHE A 8 5.50 1.75 -9.70
CA PHE A 8 6.71 1.50 -8.90
C PHE A 8 6.70 2.33 -7.62
N LEU A 9 6.37 3.63 -7.75
CA LEU A 9 6.34 4.56 -6.63
C LEU A 9 5.28 4.17 -5.59
N LEU A 10 4.07 3.78 -6.01
CA LEU A 10 3.04 3.26 -5.10
C LEU A 10 3.49 1.98 -4.39
N VAL A 11 4.20 1.07 -5.07
CA VAL A 11 4.78 -0.12 -4.42
C VAL A 11 5.84 0.29 -3.40
N SER A 12 6.74 1.23 -3.72
CA SER A 12 7.75 1.72 -2.77
C SER A 12 7.11 2.28 -1.50
N THR A 13 5.96 2.95 -1.61
CA THR A 13 5.28 3.53 -0.44
C THR A 13 4.78 2.49 0.57
N SER A 14 4.58 1.23 0.15
CA SER A 14 4.21 0.14 1.06
C SER A 14 5.29 -0.16 2.11
N LEU A 15 6.55 0.18 1.82
CA LEU A 15 7.68 -0.02 2.72
C LEU A 15 7.77 1.05 3.81
N SER A 16 6.99 2.14 3.72
CA SER A 16 7.11 3.28 4.63
C SER A 16 7.02 2.89 6.12
N PRO A 17 6.03 2.08 6.58
CA PRO A 17 5.98 1.70 8.00
C PRO A 17 7.18 0.87 8.45
N LEU A 18 7.79 0.10 7.55
CA LEU A 18 8.99 -0.68 7.85
C LEU A 18 10.21 0.22 8.04
N LEU A 19 10.37 1.24 7.19
CA LEU A 19 11.38 2.28 7.37
C LEU A 19 11.15 3.10 8.66
N GLY A 20 9.88 3.35 8.99
CA GLY A 20 9.49 3.95 10.27
C GLY A 20 9.88 3.09 11.47
N ALA A 21 9.66 1.78 11.39
CA ALA A 21 10.07 0.83 12.44
C ALA A 21 11.60 0.80 12.62
N VAL A 22 12.37 0.84 11.51
CA VAL A 22 13.83 0.98 11.56
C VAL A 22 14.22 2.28 12.27
N ALA A 23 13.59 3.41 11.94
CA ALA A 23 13.86 4.69 12.58
C ALA A 23 13.59 4.64 14.09
N VAL A 24 12.45 4.08 14.52
CA VAL A 24 12.09 3.91 15.94
C VAL A 24 13.09 3.01 16.67
N ASN A 25 13.50 1.89 16.06
CA ASN A 25 14.49 1.00 16.64
C ASN A 25 15.84 1.71 16.85
N LYS A 26 16.30 2.48 15.86
CA LYS A 26 17.54 3.26 15.97
C LYS A 26 17.47 4.34 17.03
N PHE A 27 16.33 5.04 17.12
CA PHE A 27 16.06 6.00 18.19
C PHE A 27 16.12 5.33 19.58
N ALA A 28 15.48 4.17 19.75
CA ALA A 28 15.49 3.41 21.00
C ALA A 28 16.89 2.92 21.40
N ARG A 29 17.75 2.61 20.43
CA ARG A 29 19.17 2.25 20.64
C ARG A 29 20.08 3.45 20.96
N GLY A 30 19.55 4.67 21.00
CA GLY A 30 20.31 5.88 21.28
C GLY A 30 21.23 6.29 20.13
N GLU A 31 20.94 5.88 18.90
CA GLU A 31 21.70 6.29 17.71
C GLU A 31 21.54 7.79 17.42
N SER A 32 22.47 8.34 16.64
CA SER A 32 22.50 9.78 16.31
C SER A 32 21.23 10.25 15.58
N LEU A 33 20.88 11.53 15.75
CA LEU A 33 19.74 12.18 15.05
C LEU A 33 19.80 11.98 13.53
N VAL A 34 21.00 12.03 12.95
CA VAL A 34 21.19 11.83 11.50
C VAL A 34 20.82 10.40 11.09
N GLN A 35 21.18 9.41 11.91
CA GLN A 35 20.90 8.00 11.62
C GLN A 35 19.40 7.71 11.68
N TRP A 36 18.72 7.94 12.81
CA TRP A 36 17.28 7.66 12.86
C TRP A 36 16.42 8.66 12.07
N GLY A 37 16.83 9.93 12.03
CA GLY A 37 16.10 11.00 11.37
C GLY A 37 16.06 10.85 9.86
N SER A 38 17.13 10.35 9.23
CA SER A 38 17.13 10.06 7.79
C SER A 38 16.12 8.98 7.41
N TRP A 39 16.04 7.87 8.16
CA TRP A 39 15.03 6.82 7.94
C TRP A 39 13.60 7.34 8.13
N LEU A 40 13.37 8.14 9.19
CA LEU A 40 12.07 8.75 9.43
C LEU A 40 11.68 9.71 8.31
N ALA A 41 12.62 10.52 7.82
CA ALA A 41 12.39 11.45 6.73
C ALA A 41 12.00 10.72 5.44
N VAL A 42 12.68 9.61 5.10
CA VAL A 42 12.32 8.78 3.95
C VAL A 42 10.94 8.13 4.14
N ALA A 43 10.63 7.61 5.33
CA ALA A 43 9.31 7.05 5.62
C ALA A 43 8.18 8.08 5.43
N MET A 44 8.36 9.30 5.94
CA MET A 44 7.41 10.41 5.80
C MET A 44 7.29 10.87 4.35
N LEU A 45 8.40 10.94 3.61
CA LEU A 45 8.39 11.27 2.18
C LEU A 45 7.57 10.24 1.40
N LEU A 46 7.72 8.95 1.68
CA LEU A 46 6.93 7.91 1.03
C LEU A 46 5.43 8.01 1.36
N ILE A 47 5.05 8.39 2.59
CA ILE A 47 3.64 8.64 2.93
C ILE A 47 3.08 9.78 2.10
N PHE A 48 3.82 10.89 2.05
CA PHE A 48 3.44 12.06 1.24
C PHE A 48 3.31 11.71 -0.25
N LEU A 49 4.27 10.95 -0.78
CA LEU A 49 4.25 10.50 -2.17
C LEU A 49 3.06 9.58 -2.48
N CYS A 50 2.69 8.69 -1.56
CA CYS A 50 1.52 7.83 -1.71
C CYS A 50 0.25 8.68 -1.87
N TRP A 51 0.06 9.61 -0.93
CA TRP A 51 -1.05 10.54 -0.92
C TRP A 51 -1.09 11.41 -2.19
N ALA A 52 0.05 11.96 -2.59
CA ALA A 52 0.17 12.82 -3.77
C ALA A 52 -0.18 12.07 -5.06
N VAL A 53 0.32 10.84 -5.24
CA VAL A 53 0.03 10.03 -6.44
C VAL A 53 -1.45 9.64 -6.50
N LEU A 54 -2.06 9.26 -5.37
CA LEU A 54 -3.49 8.92 -5.34
C LEU A 54 -4.38 10.12 -5.68
N ILE A 55 -4.08 11.30 -5.15
CA ILE A 55 -4.81 12.53 -5.50
C ILE A 55 -4.58 12.92 -6.95
N TYR A 56 -3.33 12.86 -7.41
CA TYR A 56 -3.01 13.17 -8.79
C TYR A 56 -3.75 12.25 -9.76
N ALA A 57 -3.77 10.95 -9.46
CA ALA A 57 -4.51 9.96 -10.25
C ALA A 57 -6.01 10.23 -10.23
N ALA A 58 -6.61 10.51 -9.05
CA ALA A 58 -8.03 10.80 -8.94
C ALA A 58 -8.46 12.05 -9.73
N LYS A 59 -7.59 13.05 -9.85
CA LYS A 59 -7.87 14.32 -10.57
C LYS A 59 -7.59 14.28 -12.06
N ASN A 60 -6.54 13.57 -12.49
CA ASN A 60 -6.02 13.68 -13.86
C ASN A 60 -6.26 12.43 -14.72
N ALA A 61 -6.58 11.29 -14.11
CA ALA A 61 -6.87 10.08 -14.88
C ALA A 61 -8.32 10.10 -15.38
N GLN A 62 -8.51 9.53 -16.57
CA GLN A 62 -9.84 9.38 -17.17
C GLN A 62 -10.75 8.52 -16.28
N GLN A 63 -11.93 9.06 -15.96
CA GLN A 63 -12.95 8.38 -15.18
C GLN A 63 -13.69 7.36 -16.03
N HIS A 64 -14.04 6.23 -15.43
CA HIS A 64 -14.80 5.13 -16.02
C HIS A 64 -15.89 4.71 -15.03
N ALA A 65 -17.11 4.50 -15.54
CA ALA A 65 -18.15 3.82 -14.77
C ALA A 65 -17.77 2.34 -14.66
N PHE A 66 -17.79 1.81 -13.44
CA PHE A 66 -17.51 0.42 -13.17
C PHE A 66 -18.71 -0.19 -12.44
N LEU A 67 -19.40 -1.14 -13.08
CA LEU A 67 -20.51 -1.86 -12.49
C LEU A 67 -19.99 -3.01 -11.62
N ILE A 68 -20.33 -3.00 -10.33
CA ILE A 68 -19.90 -4.03 -9.39
C ILE A 68 -20.94 -5.15 -9.36
N LYS A 69 -20.62 -6.34 -9.89
CA LYS A 69 -21.50 -7.52 -9.78
C LYS A 69 -21.33 -8.25 -8.45
N GLU A 70 -20.10 -8.44 -8.04
CA GLU A 70 -19.71 -9.12 -6.81
C GLU A 70 -18.50 -8.40 -6.22
N PHE A 71 -18.39 -8.38 -4.89
CA PHE A 71 -17.22 -7.86 -4.20
C PHE A 71 -16.88 -8.69 -2.96
N GLU A 72 -15.58 -8.87 -2.72
CA GLU A 72 -15.03 -9.43 -1.49
C GLU A 72 -14.02 -8.43 -0.90
N ARG A 73 -13.90 -8.38 0.43
CA ARG A 73 -13.03 -7.42 1.13
C ARG A 73 -11.70 -8.08 1.49
N ASP A 74 -10.61 -7.53 0.96
CA ASP A 74 -9.25 -8.10 1.07
C ASP A 74 -8.44 -7.51 2.25
N ASP A 75 -9.05 -6.64 3.07
CA ASP A 75 -8.37 -5.93 4.17
C ASP A 75 -7.65 -6.85 5.19
N LYS A 76 -8.05 -8.12 5.30
CA LYS A 76 -7.44 -9.09 6.23
C LYS A 76 -5.98 -9.41 5.87
N GLU A 77 -5.66 -9.38 4.58
CA GLU A 77 -4.31 -9.73 4.10
C GLU A 77 -3.30 -8.65 4.50
N VAL A 78 -3.72 -7.39 4.54
CA VAL A 78 -2.89 -6.24 4.97
C VAL A 78 -2.40 -6.40 6.41
N LEU A 79 -3.26 -6.92 7.29
CA LEU A 79 -2.91 -7.13 8.70
C LEU A 79 -1.92 -8.29 8.87
N ALA A 80 -2.16 -9.42 8.19
CA ALA A 80 -1.24 -10.57 8.22
C ALA A 80 0.15 -10.19 7.70
N PHE A 81 0.17 -9.40 6.63
CA PHE A 81 1.37 -8.84 6.03
C PHE A 81 2.13 -7.92 6.99
N LEU A 82 1.44 -6.96 7.61
CA LEU A 82 2.04 -6.07 8.63
C LEU A 82 2.68 -6.87 9.78
N ILE A 83 2.00 -7.91 10.28
CA ILE A 83 2.53 -8.76 11.36
C ILE A 83 3.77 -9.51 10.90
N ALA A 84 3.74 -10.15 9.72
CA ALA A 84 4.88 -10.88 9.19
C ALA A 84 6.13 -9.99 9.04
N TYR A 85 5.93 -8.69 8.80
CA TYR A 85 7.01 -7.75 8.45
C TYR A 85 7.62 -7.07 9.65
N LEU A 86 6.82 -6.90 10.70
CA LEU A 86 7.27 -6.38 11.98
C LEU A 86 7.85 -7.49 12.87
N LEU A 87 7.56 -8.77 12.59
CA LEU A 87 8.03 -9.92 13.38
C LEU A 87 9.56 -9.94 13.60
N PRO A 88 10.42 -9.64 12.60
CA PRO A 88 11.86 -9.60 12.81
C PRO A 88 12.31 -8.52 13.80
N PHE A 89 11.53 -7.43 13.95
CA PHE A 89 11.80 -6.35 14.88
C PHE A 89 11.36 -6.66 16.32
N LEU A 90 10.48 -7.64 16.51
CA LEU A 90 10.03 -8.11 17.82
C LEU A 90 10.98 -9.16 18.44
N SER A 91 11.82 -9.79 17.61
CA SER A 91 12.66 -10.93 18.00
C SER A 91 14.14 -10.54 18.07
N THR A 92 14.49 -9.52 18.85
CA THR A 92 15.84 -8.94 18.88
C THR A 92 16.88 -9.77 19.62
N ASP A 93 16.49 -10.65 20.55
CA ASP A 93 17.46 -11.26 21.48
C ASP A 93 18.00 -12.61 21.02
N LYS A 94 17.49 -13.19 19.91
CA LYS A 94 17.82 -14.58 19.51
C LYS A 94 18.14 -14.81 18.04
N MET A 95 17.90 -13.85 17.15
CA MET A 95 18.28 -13.99 15.75
C MET A 95 19.59 -13.24 15.51
N GLY A 96 20.71 -13.94 15.66
CA GLY A 96 22.06 -13.43 15.43
C GLY A 96 22.31 -13.06 13.96
N PHE A 97 21.68 -12.00 13.47
CA PHE A 97 22.00 -11.40 12.17
C PHE A 97 23.23 -10.50 12.33
N ALA A 98 24.41 -11.13 12.37
CA ALA A 98 25.69 -10.43 12.26
C ALA A 98 25.83 -9.89 10.82
N GLY A 99 25.22 -8.73 10.57
CA GLY A 99 25.06 -8.12 9.24
C GLY A 99 23.90 -7.11 9.18
N ASP A 100 23.66 -6.41 10.30
CA ASP A 100 22.43 -5.72 10.74
C ASP A 100 21.69 -4.89 9.65
N TRP A 101 22.43 -4.20 8.75
CA TRP A 101 21.82 -3.38 7.70
C TRP A 101 21.63 -4.10 6.34
N LEU A 102 22.54 -5.03 6.00
CA LEU A 102 22.54 -5.70 4.70
C LEU A 102 21.38 -6.70 4.61
N THR A 103 21.15 -7.44 5.69
CA THR A 103 20.01 -8.36 5.80
C THR A 103 18.69 -7.60 5.76
N GLY A 104 18.57 -6.48 6.49
CA GLY A 104 17.37 -5.63 6.44
C GLY A 104 17.09 -5.10 5.05
N THR A 105 18.13 -4.65 4.34
CA THR A 105 18.03 -4.17 2.95
C THR A 105 17.63 -5.29 2.00
N TYR A 106 18.21 -6.47 2.14
CA TYR A 106 17.84 -7.64 1.35
C TYR A 106 16.36 -7.99 1.52
N VAL A 107 15.88 -8.08 2.77
CA VAL A 107 14.46 -8.36 3.07
C VAL A 107 13.55 -7.30 2.46
N LEU A 108 13.89 -6.02 2.60
CA LEU A 108 13.14 -4.91 1.98
C LEU A 108 13.06 -5.04 0.46
N VAL A 109 14.16 -5.40 -0.21
CA VAL A 109 14.20 -5.60 -1.66
C VAL A 109 13.33 -6.79 -2.07
N ILE A 110 13.38 -7.91 -1.34
CA ILE A 110 12.54 -9.08 -1.65
C ILE A 110 11.05 -8.74 -1.48
N ILE A 111 10.67 -8.08 -0.37
CA ILE A 111 9.30 -7.62 -0.16
C ILE A 111 8.85 -6.71 -1.32
N PHE A 112 9.69 -5.72 -1.68
CA PHE A 112 9.42 -4.83 -2.79
C PHE A 112 9.17 -5.58 -4.11
N LEU A 113 10.05 -6.52 -4.46
CA LEU A 113 9.96 -7.30 -5.69
C LEU A 113 8.69 -8.16 -5.71
N VAL A 114 8.35 -8.81 -4.59
CA VAL A 114 7.14 -9.63 -4.47
C VAL A 114 5.88 -8.78 -4.67
N ILE A 115 5.77 -7.63 -4.00
CA ILE A 115 4.62 -6.74 -4.17
C ILE A 115 4.54 -6.20 -5.61
N ALA A 116 5.68 -5.78 -6.16
CA ALA A 116 5.76 -5.24 -7.52
C ALA A 116 5.33 -6.27 -8.57
N HIS A 117 5.83 -7.51 -8.44
CA HIS A 117 5.51 -8.61 -9.33
C HIS A 117 4.05 -9.05 -9.22
N ALA A 118 3.55 -9.21 -7.98
CA ALA A 118 2.16 -9.59 -7.72
C ALA A 118 1.16 -8.46 -8.07
N GLY A 119 1.61 -7.21 -8.23
CA GLY A 119 0.73 -6.06 -8.39
C GLY A 119 -0.14 -5.82 -7.15
N ALA A 120 0.28 -6.34 -6.00
CA ALA A 120 -0.54 -6.48 -4.81
C ALA A 120 -0.56 -5.19 -3.97
N LEU A 121 -1.13 -4.13 -4.56
CA LEU A 121 -1.26 -2.82 -3.90
C LEU A 121 -2.18 -2.85 -2.68
N HIS A 122 -3.03 -3.87 -2.54
CA HIS A 122 -3.83 -4.08 -1.33
C HIS A 122 -2.96 -4.23 -0.09
N PHE A 123 -1.75 -4.76 -0.22
CA PHE A 123 -0.82 -4.86 0.90
C PHE A 123 -0.19 -3.52 1.33
N ASN A 124 -0.53 -2.39 0.72
CA ASN A 124 0.08 -1.12 1.07
C ASN A 124 -0.55 -0.53 2.36
N PRO A 125 0.13 -0.60 3.52
CA PRO A 125 -0.42 -0.12 4.78
C PRO A 125 -0.65 1.40 4.81
N VAL A 126 0.10 2.17 4.02
CA VAL A 126 -0.09 3.63 3.95
C VAL A 126 -1.47 3.96 3.40
N MET A 127 -1.93 3.22 2.39
CA MET A 127 -3.28 3.41 1.83
C MET A 127 -4.35 3.09 2.88
N GLY A 128 -4.17 2.02 3.66
CA GLY A 128 -5.05 1.69 4.79
C GLY A 128 -5.11 2.82 5.83
N LEU A 129 -3.94 3.37 6.21
CA LEU A 129 -3.85 4.52 7.13
C LEU A 129 -4.48 5.81 6.56
N LEU A 130 -4.45 5.99 5.23
CA LEU A 130 -5.14 7.07 4.53
C LEU A 130 -6.66 6.84 4.40
N GLY A 131 -7.18 5.74 4.96
CA GLY A 131 -8.60 5.39 5.03
C GLY A 131 -9.14 4.71 3.77
N TYR A 132 -8.28 4.05 2.99
CA TYR A 132 -8.70 3.23 1.86
C TYR A 132 -8.95 1.78 2.29
N HIS A 133 -9.96 1.18 1.67
CA HIS A 133 -10.34 -0.22 1.75
C HIS A 133 -10.08 -0.90 0.41
N PHE A 134 -9.80 -2.21 0.47
CA PHE A 134 -9.46 -3.01 -0.69
C PHE A 134 -10.54 -4.05 -0.96
N TYR A 135 -10.98 -4.10 -2.21
CA TYR A 135 -12.03 -5.00 -2.64
C TYR A 135 -11.64 -5.74 -3.91
N SER A 136 -11.78 -7.06 -3.92
CA SER A 136 -11.77 -7.88 -5.12
C SER A 136 -13.15 -7.78 -5.76
N VAL A 137 -13.26 -7.09 -6.91
CA VAL A 137 -14.52 -6.87 -7.63
C VAL A 137 -14.53 -7.57 -8.98
N LYS A 138 -15.63 -8.24 -9.32
CA LYS A 138 -15.79 -8.84 -10.66
C LYS A 138 -16.51 -7.89 -11.61
N ASN A 139 -15.95 -7.75 -12.82
CA ASN A 139 -16.60 -7.03 -13.91
C ASN A 139 -17.59 -7.94 -14.68
N ASP A 140 -18.19 -7.40 -15.75
CA ASP A 140 -19.14 -8.12 -16.59
C ASP A 140 -18.57 -9.39 -17.24
N ASP A 141 -17.28 -9.40 -17.52
CA ASP A 141 -16.55 -10.53 -18.13
C ASP A 141 -16.15 -11.59 -17.09
N GLY A 142 -16.50 -11.40 -15.81
CA GLY A 142 -16.12 -12.31 -14.71
C GLY A 142 -14.66 -12.20 -14.27
N VAL A 143 -13.91 -11.22 -14.79
CA VAL A 143 -12.52 -10.96 -14.40
C VAL A 143 -12.50 -10.21 -13.06
N SER A 144 -11.70 -10.70 -12.12
CA SER A 144 -11.46 -10.01 -10.84
C SER A 144 -10.50 -8.83 -11.03
N HIS A 145 -10.85 -7.70 -10.43
CA HIS A 145 -10.05 -6.48 -10.38
C HIS A 145 -9.95 -6.01 -8.93
N LEU A 146 -8.84 -5.40 -8.58
CA LEU A 146 -8.67 -4.73 -7.30
C LEU A 146 -9.29 -3.33 -7.36
N LEU A 147 -10.27 -3.07 -6.50
CA LEU A 147 -10.85 -1.75 -6.27
C LEU A 147 -10.36 -1.19 -4.94
N ILE A 148 -9.81 0.03 -5.00
CA ILE A 148 -9.36 0.79 -3.85
C ILE A 148 -10.40 1.88 -3.59
N SER A 149 -11.02 1.91 -2.41
CA SER A 149 -12.13 2.82 -2.11
C SER A 149 -12.05 3.43 -0.71
N LYS A 150 -12.35 4.72 -0.56
CA LYS A 150 -12.55 5.34 0.77
C LYS A 150 -13.96 5.12 1.32
N ALA A 151 -14.91 4.81 0.45
CA ALA A 151 -16.27 4.47 0.81
C ALA A 151 -16.39 2.96 0.99
N GLU A 152 -17.22 2.54 1.94
CA GLU A 152 -17.51 1.13 2.16
C GLU A 152 -18.53 0.63 1.13
N LEU A 153 -18.18 -0.44 0.41
CA LEU A 153 -19.12 -1.11 -0.48
C LEU A 153 -20.13 -1.92 0.33
N ARG A 154 -21.42 -1.61 0.16
CA ARG A 154 -22.51 -2.25 0.91
C ARG A 154 -23.41 -3.15 0.07
N ARG A 155 -23.57 -2.85 -1.21
CA ARG A 155 -24.49 -3.57 -2.10
C ARG A 155 -23.90 -3.70 -3.51
N PRO A 156 -24.00 -4.88 -4.15
CA PRO A 156 -23.70 -5.02 -5.57
C PRO A 156 -24.73 -4.29 -6.43
N GLY A 157 -24.47 -4.17 -7.73
CA GLY A 157 -25.36 -3.56 -8.72
C GLY A 157 -25.31 -2.04 -8.77
N HIS A 158 -24.33 -1.41 -8.11
CA HIS A 158 -24.10 0.03 -8.20
C HIS A 158 -22.95 0.29 -9.18
N GLU A 159 -23.15 1.28 -10.05
CA GLU A 159 -22.07 1.86 -10.83
C GLU A 159 -21.31 2.85 -9.96
N ILE A 160 -19.99 2.70 -9.94
CA ILE A 160 -19.10 3.65 -9.26
C ILE A 160 -18.16 4.32 -10.25
N LYS A 161 -17.88 5.60 -10.03
CA LYS A 161 -16.87 6.34 -10.79
C LYS A 161 -15.47 5.96 -10.32
N THR A 162 -14.74 5.30 -11.20
CA THR A 162 -13.38 4.85 -10.94
C THR A 162 -12.38 5.48 -11.88
N VAL A 163 -11.12 5.53 -11.44
CA VAL A 163 -9.98 5.78 -12.32
C VAL A 163 -9.09 4.54 -12.34
N LYS A 164 -8.58 4.19 -13.52
CA LYS A 164 -7.68 3.04 -13.68
C LYS A 164 -6.26 3.41 -13.27
N LEU A 165 -5.81 2.87 -12.13
CA LEU A 165 -4.44 3.03 -11.66
C LEU A 165 -3.50 2.11 -12.45
N ALA A 166 -3.79 0.82 -12.53
CA ALA A 166 -2.97 -0.14 -13.26
C ALA A 166 -3.85 -1.15 -14.00
N ASN A 167 -3.23 -2.13 -14.66
CA ASN A 167 -3.97 -3.29 -15.14
C ASN A 167 -4.64 -3.97 -13.95
N HIS A 168 -5.96 -4.15 -14.05
CA HIS A 168 -6.79 -4.74 -13.00
C HIS A 168 -6.80 -3.98 -11.66
N ILE A 169 -6.40 -2.71 -11.61
CA ILE A 169 -6.45 -1.89 -10.39
C ILE A 169 -7.18 -0.57 -10.64
N TYR A 170 -8.26 -0.36 -9.91
CA TYR A 170 -9.13 0.81 -9.98
C TYR A 170 -9.17 1.54 -8.64
N LEU A 171 -9.26 2.86 -8.71
CA LEU A 171 -9.45 3.74 -7.55
C LEU A 171 -10.83 4.37 -7.65
N ASN A 172 -11.66 4.16 -6.63
CA ASN A 172 -12.93 4.86 -6.49
C ASN A 172 -12.68 6.36 -6.26
N THR A 173 -13.35 7.20 -7.05
CA THR A 173 -13.28 8.66 -6.98
C THR A 173 -14.53 9.28 -6.37
N GLU A 174 -15.54 8.48 -6.07
CA GLU A 174 -16.73 8.94 -5.37
C GLU A 174 -16.40 9.27 -3.91
N GLY A 175 -16.99 10.35 -3.42
CA GLY A 175 -16.84 10.75 -2.02
C GLY A 175 -17.44 9.71 -1.08
N LYS A 176 -17.18 9.85 0.22
CA LYS A 176 -17.78 8.99 1.27
C LYS A 176 -19.32 9.01 1.29
N ASP A 177 -19.95 9.93 0.55
CA ASP A 177 -21.39 10.21 0.56
C ASP A 177 -22.16 9.67 -0.66
N ALA A 178 -21.56 8.82 -1.51
CA ALA A 178 -22.34 8.06 -2.49
C ALA A 178 -23.13 6.96 -1.76
N ARG A 179 -24.31 7.35 -1.28
CA ARG A 179 -25.27 6.53 -0.51
C ARG A 179 -26.00 5.52 -1.38
#